data_AF-A0ABD1NT01-F1
#
_entry.id   AF-A0ABD1NT01-F1
#
_cell.length_a   1.000
_cell.length_b   1.000
_cell.length_c   1.000
_cell.angle_alpha   90.00
_cell.angle_beta   90.00
_cell.angle_gamma   90.00
#
_symmetry.space_group_name_H-M   'P 1'
#
loop_
_entity.id
_entity.type
_entity.pdbx_description
1 polymer ?
#
loop_
_entity_poly.entity_id
_entity_poly.type
_entity_poly.pdbx_seq_one_letter_code
_entity_poly.pdbx_strand_id
1 'polypeptide(L)'
;MGVGALFPFCRGHSETDTIDHEPWSFREEDLPSLYLKGGSIIPLAPPYQHVDEANPTDDISLLVALDEHVELQVMLTAESANKGSELSRTPVEIKMGIGL
;
A
#
# COMPACT_ATOMS: atom_id res chain seq x y z
N MET A 1 -8.84 4.77 7.21
CA MET A 1 -7.43 4.74 7.68
C MET A 1 -6.50 4.87 6.49
N GLY A 2 -5.41 5.65 6.57
CA GLY A 2 -4.49 5.81 5.44
C GLY A 2 -3.19 5.06 5.69
N VAL A 3 -3.01 3.91 5.04
CA VAL A 3 -1.74 3.19 5.04
C VAL A 3 -1.16 3.27 3.63
N GLY A 4 0.00 3.93 3.48
CA GLY A 4 0.90 3.73 2.34
C GLY A 4 0.44 4.19 0.95
N ALA A 5 -0.58 5.03 0.81
CA ALA A 5 -0.98 5.49 -0.52
C ALA A 5 0.03 6.49 -1.10
N LEU A 6 0.68 6.10 -2.19
CA LEU A 6 1.17 7.06 -3.18
C LEU A 6 -0.03 7.90 -3.61
N PHE A 7 -0.13 9.11 -3.06
CA PHE A 7 -1.13 10.12 -3.39
C PHE A 7 -0.89 10.93 -4.70
N PRO A 8 -0.07 10.55 -5.72
CA PRO A 8 -0.07 11.30 -6.97
C PRO A 8 -1.09 10.80 -8.01
N PHE A 9 -1.88 9.74 -7.73
CA PHE A 9 -2.85 9.20 -8.71
C PHE A 9 -4.31 9.22 -8.26
N CYS A 10 -4.68 10.06 -7.27
CA CYS A 10 -6.09 10.28 -6.92
C CYS A 10 -6.81 11.06 -8.04
N ARG A 11 -7.13 10.35 -9.11
CA ARG A 11 -8.07 10.74 -10.15
C ARG A 11 -9.47 10.57 -9.57
N GLY A 12 -10.10 11.69 -9.21
CA GLY A 12 -11.54 11.79 -8.98
C GLY A 12 -12.01 11.44 -7.57
N HIS A 13 -12.50 12.45 -6.84
CA HIS A 13 -13.53 12.22 -5.83
C HIS A 13 -14.78 11.71 -6.56
N SER A 14 -15.07 10.41 -6.45
CA SER A 14 -16.39 9.87 -6.79
C SER A 14 -17.20 9.72 -5.50
N GLU A 15 -18.34 10.40 -5.44
CA GLU A 15 -19.36 10.34 -4.40
C GLU A 15 -20.24 9.08 -4.64
N THR A 16 -20.76 8.48 -3.56
CA THR A 16 -21.73 7.38 -3.62
C THR A 16 -22.93 7.81 -4.48
N ASP A 17 -23.29 7.01 -5.50
CA ASP A 17 -24.24 7.28 -6.63
C ASP A 17 -23.64 7.83 -7.95
N THR A 18 -22.33 7.74 -8.17
CA THR A 18 -21.75 7.97 -9.51
C THR A 18 -21.79 6.71 -10.39
N ILE A 19 -21.93 6.90 -11.70
CA ILE A 19 -21.97 5.83 -12.72
C ILE A 19 -20.68 5.00 -12.72
N ASP A 20 -20.78 3.68 -12.93
CA ASP A 20 -19.61 2.79 -13.01
C ASP A 20 -18.70 3.17 -14.18
N HIS A 21 -17.43 3.47 -13.87
CA HIS A 21 -16.44 3.79 -14.88
C HIS A 21 -15.62 2.55 -15.27
N GLU A 22 -16.19 1.61 -16.04
CA GLU A 22 -15.44 0.56 -16.76
C GLU A 22 -16.04 0.22 -18.14
N PRO A 23 -15.23 -0.22 -19.15
CA PRO A 23 -13.88 -0.75 -19.04
C PRO A 23 -12.82 0.06 -19.78
N TRP A 24 -11.68 0.23 -19.12
CA TRP A 24 -10.47 0.90 -19.57
C TRP A 24 -9.92 0.29 -20.88
N SER A 25 -10.04 1.00 -22.01
CA SER A 25 -9.29 0.68 -23.23
C SER A 25 -7.92 1.36 -23.15
N PHE A 26 -6.92 0.63 -22.68
CA PHE A 26 -5.54 1.08 -22.76
C PHE A 26 -4.98 0.79 -24.15
N ARG A 27 -4.94 1.82 -25.01
CA ARG A 27 -4.02 1.84 -26.16
C ARG A 27 -2.63 2.20 -25.65
N GLU A 28 -1.60 1.74 -26.38
CA GLU A 28 -0.14 1.89 -26.14
C GLU A 28 0.18 2.92 -25.05
N GLU A 29 0.24 2.41 -23.83
CA GLU A 29 0.34 3.20 -22.63
C GLU A 29 1.80 3.44 -22.32
N ASP A 30 2.26 4.68 -22.57
CA ASP A 30 3.56 5.19 -22.15
C ASP A 30 3.54 5.45 -20.62
N LEU A 31 3.24 4.40 -19.85
CA LEU A 31 3.18 4.44 -18.40
C LEU A 31 4.61 4.49 -17.84
N PRO A 32 4.83 5.26 -16.74
CA PRO A 32 6.13 5.29 -16.10
C PRO A 32 6.51 3.90 -15.60
N SER A 33 7.74 3.48 -15.90
CA SER A 33 8.30 2.25 -15.32
C SER A 33 8.50 2.42 -13.82
N LEU A 34 7.90 1.56 -13.02
CA LEU A 34 8.08 1.50 -11.58
C LEU A 34 9.13 0.44 -11.22
N TYR A 35 10.17 0.85 -10.51
CA TYR A 35 11.21 -0.05 -10.03
C TYR A 35 11.14 -0.20 -8.52
N LEU A 36 11.29 -1.43 -8.05
CA LEU A 36 11.30 -1.77 -6.63
C LEU A 36 12.74 -2.03 -6.19
N LYS A 37 13.21 -1.32 -5.16
CA LYS A 37 14.54 -1.55 -4.60
C LYS A 37 14.56 -2.88 -3.83
N GLY A 38 15.58 -3.71 -4.03
CA GLY A 38 15.84 -4.85 -3.14
C GLY A 38 15.98 -4.41 -1.67
N GLY A 39 15.55 -5.27 -0.75
CA GLY A 39 15.54 -4.99 0.68
C GLY A 39 14.43 -4.03 1.12
N SER A 40 13.39 -3.84 0.29
CA SER A 40 12.24 -2.98 0.63
C SER A 40 10.97 -3.78 0.91
N ILE A 41 10.05 -3.19 1.66
CA ILE A 41 8.71 -3.73 1.93
C ILE A 41 7.68 -2.68 1.56
N ILE A 42 6.65 -3.09 0.81
CA ILE A 42 5.50 -2.25 0.49
C ILE A 42 4.26 -2.83 1.18
N PRO A 43 3.61 -2.07 2.09
CA PRO A 43 2.29 -2.44 2.60
C PRO A 43 1.23 -2.18 1.53
N LEU A 44 0.37 -3.17 1.31
CA LEU A 44 -0.75 -3.16 0.38
C LEU A 44 -2.02 -3.39 1.17
N ALA A 45 -2.95 -2.45 1.07
CA ALA A 45 -4.31 -2.62 1.56
C ALA A 45 -5.21 -3.21 0.46
N PRO A 46 -6.39 -3.74 0.81
CA PRO A 46 -7.44 -4.03 -0.15
C PRO A 46 -7.72 -2.83 -1.08
N PRO A 47 -8.17 -3.07 -2.32
CA PRO A 47 -8.54 -1.99 -3.22
C PRO A 47 -9.78 -1.27 -2.68
N TYR A 48 -9.63 0.01 -2.32
CA TYR A 48 -10.73 0.87 -1.89
C TYR A 48 -11.14 1.82 -3.03
N GLN A 49 -12.44 2.00 -3.24
CA GLN A 49 -12.99 2.92 -4.23
C GLN A 49 -13.11 4.35 -3.69
N HIS A 50 -13.21 4.51 -2.38
CA HIS A 50 -13.27 5.82 -1.71
C HIS A 50 -12.60 5.80 -0.34
N VAL A 51 -12.25 6.98 0.18
CA VAL A 51 -11.40 7.15 1.38
C VAL A 51 -12.02 6.62 2.68
N ASP A 52 -13.34 6.47 2.73
CA ASP A 52 -14.08 6.00 3.91
C ASP A 52 -14.31 4.49 3.96
N GLU A 53 -13.79 3.73 2.98
CA GLU A 53 -13.96 2.26 2.94
C GLU A 53 -12.99 1.52 3.88
N ALA A 54 -11.83 2.12 4.18
CA ALA A 54 -10.76 1.48 4.93
C ALA A 54 -11.09 1.30 6.43
N ASN A 55 -11.07 0.05 6.88
CA ASN A 55 -11.33 -0.37 8.26
C ASN A 55 -10.02 -0.70 9.02
N PRO A 56 -9.93 -0.33 10.31
CA PRO A 56 -8.83 -0.74 11.19
C PRO A 56 -8.54 -2.24 11.28
N THR A 57 -9.52 -3.08 10.99
CA THR A 57 -9.39 -4.54 11.05
C THR A 57 -9.09 -5.17 9.71
N ASP A 58 -8.93 -4.38 8.65
CA ASP A 58 -8.62 -4.93 7.33
C ASP A 58 -7.23 -5.57 7.31
N ASP A 59 -7.13 -6.70 6.63
CA ASP A 59 -5.87 -7.37 6.43
C ASP A 59 -4.95 -6.53 5.54
N ILE A 60 -3.69 -6.39 5.95
CA ILE A 60 -2.65 -5.71 5.17
C ILE A 60 -1.69 -6.77 4.63
N SER A 61 -1.50 -6.78 3.31
CA SER A 61 -0.52 -7.62 2.64
C SER A 61 0.83 -6.89 2.55
N LEU A 62 1.94 -7.60 2.74
CA LEU A 62 3.28 -7.03 2.59
C LEU A 62 3.96 -7.61 1.36
N LEU A 63 4.26 -6.77 0.37
CA LEU A 63 5.11 -7.14 -0.76
C LEU A 63 6.57 -6.92 -0.35
N VAL A 64 7.33 -8.00 -0.27
CA VAL A 64 8.72 -8.00 0.17
C VAL A 64 9.64 -8.15 -1.03
N ALA A 65 10.49 -7.15 -1.27
CA ALA A 65 11.55 -7.22 -2.26
C ALA A 65 12.81 -7.79 -1.60
N LEU A 66 13.14 -9.03 -1.94
CA LEU A 66 14.35 -9.68 -1.45
C LEU A 66 15.60 -9.07 -2.09
N ASP A 67 16.70 -9.10 -1.36
CA ASP A 67 18.03 -8.79 -1.86
C ASP A 67 19.05 -9.81 -1.30
N GLU A 68 20.33 -9.52 -1.46
CA GLU A 68 21.43 -10.33 -0.92
C GLU A 68 21.51 -10.34 0.61
N HIS A 69 20.78 -9.46 1.30
CA HIS A 69 20.69 -9.46 2.75
C HIS A 69 19.64 -10.48 3.22
N VAL A 70 20.05 -11.28 4.19
CA VAL A 70 19.19 -12.31 4.81
C VAL A 70 18.20 -11.73 5.83
N GLU A 71 18.31 -10.44 6.16
CA GLU A 71 17.50 -9.79 7.18
C GLU A 71 17.03 -8.41 6.72
N LEU A 72 15.74 -8.14 6.95
CA LEU A 72 15.10 -6.86 6.64
C LEU A 72 14.32 -6.38 7.86
N GLN A 73 14.55 -5.13 8.25
CA GLN A 73 13.84 -4.48 9.35
C GLN A 73 13.11 -3.24 8.85
N VAL A 74 11.83 -3.11 9.18
CA VAL A 74 11.01 -1.94 8.83
C VAL A 74 10.13 -1.54 10.00
N MET A 75 9.83 -0.26 10.12
CA MET A 75 8.82 0.26 11.05
C MET A 75 7.55 0.54 10.26
N LEU A 76 6.49 -0.24 10.50
CA LEU A 76 5.17 0.08 9.97
C LEU A 76 4.54 1.15 10.85
N THR A 77 3.97 2.17 10.21
CA THR A 77 3.26 3.25 10.89
C THR A 77 1.82 3.33 10.39
N ALA A 78 0.87 3.31 11.30
CA ALA A 78 -0.55 3.46 10.99
C ALA A 78 -1.12 4.68 11.72
N GLU A 79 -1.86 5.51 10.99
CA GLU A 79 -2.54 6.70 11.52
C GLU A 79 -3.99 6.72 11.04
N SER A 80 -4.91 7.17 11.91
CA SER A 80 -6.27 7.46 11.50
C SER A 80 -6.35 8.86 10.88
N ALA A 81 -7.08 9.00 9.77
CA ALA A 81 -7.24 10.27 9.08
C ALA A 81 -7.93 11.37 9.92
N ASN A 82 -8.49 11.01 11.08
CA ASN A 82 -9.07 11.95 12.02
C ASN A 82 -7.98 12.78 12.71
N LYS A 83 -8.14 14.10 12.67
CA LYS A 83 -7.21 15.08 13.24
C LYS A 83 -7.00 14.80 14.74
N GLY A 84 -5.75 14.55 15.13
CA GLY A 84 -5.35 14.28 16.52
C GLY A 84 -5.39 12.80 16.93
N SER A 85 -5.43 11.87 15.97
CA SER A 85 -5.41 10.45 16.26
C SER A 85 -4.03 9.95 16.73
N GLU A 86 -4.04 8.87 17.51
CA GLU A 86 -2.82 8.23 17.99
C GLU A 86 -2.16 7.43 16.87
N LEU A 87 -0.86 7.64 16.69
CA LEU A 87 -0.06 6.95 15.69
C LEU A 87 0.46 5.62 16.26
N SER A 88 0.08 4.52 15.62
CA SER A 88 0.60 3.19 15.95
C SER A 88 1.89 2.91 15.19
N ARG A 89 2.88 2.30 15.87
CA ARG A 89 4.16 1.90 15.30
C ARG A 89 4.41 0.43 15.58
N THR A 90 4.63 -0.35 14.54
CA THR A 90 4.88 -1.79 14.65
C THR A 90 6.21 -2.13 13.96
N PRO A 91 7.25 -2.53 14.70
CA PRO A 91 8.48 -3.03 14.10
C PRO A 91 8.21 -4.40 13.45
N VAL A 92 8.69 -4.59 12.24
CA VAL A 92 8.63 -5.86 11.50
C VAL A 92 10.04 -6.25 11.11
N GLU A 93 10.42 -7.47 11.51
CA GLU A 93 11.68 -8.09 11.13
C GLU A 93 11.39 -9.35 10.30
N ILE A 94 12.02 -9.44 9.14
CA ILE A 94 11.95 -10.61 8.26
C ILE A 94 13.35 -11.18 8.16
N LYS A 95 13.50 -12.47 8.49
CA LYS A 95 14.75 -13.23 8.34
C LYS A 95 14.54 -14.38 7.37
N MET A 96 15.31 -14.40 6.30
CA MET A 96 15.34 -15.55 5.40
C MET A 96 16.13 -16.69 6.06
N GLY A 97 15.44 -17.78 6.38
CA GLY A 97 16.08 -19.01 6.81
C GLY A 97 16.75 -19.70 5.62
N ILE A 98 18.08 -19.67 5.57
CA ILE A 98 18.84 -20.56 4.70
C ILE A 98 18.72 -21.98 5.27
N GLY A 99 17.84 -22.79 4.67
CA GLY A 99 17.82 -24.24 4.91
C GLY A 99 19.06 -24.87 4.29
N LEU A 100 20.00 -25.31 5.14
CA LEU A 100 21.03 -26.30 4.78
C LEU A 100 20.57 -27.69 5.23
#